data_AF-A0A382YVF1-F1
#
_entry.id   AF-A0A382YVF1-F1
#
_cell.length_a   1.000
_cell.length_b   1.000
_cell.length_c   1.000
_cell.angle_alpha   90.00
_cell.angle_beta   90.00
_cell.angle_gamma   90.00
#
_symmetry.space_group_name_H-M   'P 1'
#
loop_
_entity.id
_entity.type
_entity.pdbx_description
1 polymer ?
#
loop_
_entity_poly.entity_id
_entity_poly.type
_entity_poly.pdbx_seq_one_letter_code
_entity_poly.pdbx_strand_id
1 'polypeptide(L)'
;VPADALVAMTGVSGSGKSSLAFDTIYAEARRRFLLAEPGARALVAGVPPPAADRIDGLRPAIAIGQQRLRASPRATVGTLCGIYDYLRSLYARIGTAYCLDCGAPVHTHRFDE
;
A
#
# COMPACT_ATOMS: atom_id res chain seq x y z
N VAL A 1 -3.39 -5.20 25.17
CA VAL A 1 -4.06 -5.81 23.99
C VAL A 1 -3.32 -7.10 23.65
N PRO A 2 -3.99 -8.26 23.57
CA PRO A 2 -3.33 -9.53 23.26
C PRO A 2 -2.65 -9.48 21.89
N ALA A 3 -1.40 -9.95 21.85
CA ALA A 3 -0.66 -10.19 20.62
C ALA A 3 -1.23 -11.40 19.87
N ASP A 4 -1.09 -11.42 18.53
CA ASP A 4 -1.44 -12.57 17.67
C ASP A 4 -2.89 -13.06 17.80
N ALA A 5 -3.79 -12.13 18.14
CA ALA A 5 -5.22 -12.40 18.30
C ALA A 5 -6.07 -11.43 17.46
N LEU A 6 -7.24 -11.90 17.05
CA LEU A 6 -8.28 -11.03 16.52
C LEU A 6 -8.92 -10.26 17.67
N VAL A 7 -8.66 -8.95 17.72
CA VAL A 7 -9.20 -8.07 18.78
C VAL A 7 -10.26 -7.14 18.18
N ALA A 8 -11.46 -7.19 18.72
CA ALA A 8 -12.53 -6.25 18.41
C ALA A 8 -12.62 -5.15 19.47
N MET A 9 -12.57 -3.88 19.04
CA MET A 9 -12.84 -2.73 19.91
C MET A 9 -14.30 -2.29 19.75
N THR A 10 -15.08 -2.38 20.82
CA THR A 10 -16.52 -2.10 20.81
C THR A 10 -16.88 -0.92 21.71
N GLY A 11 -18.08 -0.36 21.55
CA GLY A 11 -18.56 0.81 22.28
C GLY A 11 -19.35 1.81 21.43
N VAL A 12 -20.11 2.69 22.07
CA VAL A 12 -20.98 3.71 21.43
C VAL A 12 -20.22 4.65 20.50
N SER A 13 -20.87 5.23 19.50
CA SER A 13 -20.24 6.24 18.64
C SER A 13 -19.64 7.37 19.48
N GLY A 14 -18.45 7.86 19.10
CA GLY A 14 -17.73 8.89 19.87
C GLY A 14 -16.97 8.40 21.11
N SER A 15 -17.04 7.12 21.49
CA SER A 15 -16.32 6.57 22.67
C SER A 15 -14.79 6.49 22.53
N GLY A 16 -14.21 7.06 21.47
CA GLY A 16 -12.75 7.06 21.24
C GLY A 16 -12.16 5.77 20.62
N LYS A 17 -12.97 4.79 20.19
CA LYS A 17 -12.47 3.54 19.55
C LYS A 17 -11.53 3.82 18.38
N SER A 18 -12.00 4.63 17.43
CA SER A 18 -11.23 4.96 16.23
C SER A 18 -10.00 5.78 16.58
N SER A 19 -10.09 6.69 17.54
CA SER A 19 -8.94 7.47 17.99
C SER A 19 -7.88 6.60 18.65
N LEU A 20 -8.27 5.67 19.53
CA LEU A 20 -7.34 4.72 20.12
C LEU A 20 -6.67 3.84 19.06
N ALA A 21 -7.45 3.31 18.11
CA ALA A 21 -6.92 2.41 17.07
C ALA A 21 -6.02 3.13 16.05
N PHE A 22 -6.49 4.23 15.47
CA PHE A 22 -5.84 4.91 14.36
C PHE A 22 -4.90 6.05 14.82
N ASP A 23 -5.38 6.91 15.71
CA ASP A 23 -4.66 8.13 16.10
C ASP A 23 -3.60 7.86 17.18
N THR A 24 -3.74 6.78 17.95
CA THR A 24 -2.76 6.38 18.98
C THR A 24 -1.94 5.15 18.56
N ILE A 25 -2.56 3.97 18.47
CA ILE A 25 -1.83 2.70 18.28
C ILE A 25 -1.16 2.65 16.90
N TYR A 26 -1.93 2.86 15.82
CA TYR A 26 -1.38 2.85 14.47
C TYR A 26 -0.40 4.00 14.23
N ALA A 27 -0.72 5.21 14.71
CA ALA A 27 0.17 6.37 14.58
C ALA A 27 1.55 6.11 15.20
N GLU A 28 1.59 5.57 16.42
CA GLU A 28 2.86 5.26 17.08
C GLU A 28 3.60 4.10 16.41
N ALA A 29 2.90 3.05 15.99
CA ALA A 29 3.49 1.93 15.28
C ALA A 29 4.15 2.38 13.96
N ARG A 30 3.45 3.21 13.18
CA ARG A 30 3.97 3.79 11.93
C ARG A 30 5.16 4.71 12.19
N ARG A 31 5.08 5.55 13.22
CA ARG A 31 6.17 6.45 13.62
C ARG A 31 7.45 5.67 13.96
N ARG A 32 7.34 4.62 14.80
CA ARG A 32 8.48 3.77 15.17
C ARG A 32 9.07 3.04 13.98
N PHE A 33 8.22 2.51 13.10
CA PHE A 33 8.68 1.85 11.87
C PHE A 33 9.49 2.80 10.99
N LEU A 34 8.98 4.02 10.73
CA LEU A 34 9.71 5.01 9.94
C LEU A 34 11.01 5.48 10.60
N LEU A 35 11.08 5.55 11.93
CA LEU A 35 12.30 5.92 12.63
C LEU A 35 13.39 4.83 12.58
N ALA A 36 13.02 3.58 12.31
CA ALA A 36 13.97 2.48 12.15
C ALA A 36 14.62 2.47 10.75
N GLU A 37 13.99 3.11 9.75
CA GLU A 37 14.48 3.17 8.38
C GLU A 37 15.57 4.25 8.20
N PRO A 38 16.74 3.92 7.62
CA PRO A 38 17.77 4.89 7.30
C PRO A 38 17.23 6.03 6.42
N GLY A 39 17.48 7.28 6.82
CA GLY A 39 17.08 8.47 6.04
C GLY A 39 15.60 8.88 6.16
N ALA A 40 14.75 8.08 6.79
CA ALA A 40 13.31 8.38 6.93
C ALA A 40 12.98 9.34 8.08
N ARG A 41 13.98 9.80 8.85
CA ARG A 41 13.80 10.70 10.00
C ARG A 41 13.13 12.02 9.61
N ALA A 42 13.38 12.52 8.40
CA ALA A 42 12.73 13.70 7.85
C ALA A 42 11.23 13.50 7.59
N LEU A 43 10.78 12.27 7.32
CA LEU A 43 9.36 11.93 7.09
C LEU A 43 8.52 11.97 8.37
N VAL A 44 9.19 11.95 9.52
CA VAL A 44 8.58 12.01 10.86
C VAL A 44 8.82 13.38 11.50
N ALA A 45 9.68 14.21 10.91
CA ALA A 45 10.02 15.53 11.44
C ALA A 45 8.77 16.43 11.48
N GLY A 46 8.51 17.03 12.64
CA GLY A 46 7.36 17.92 12.85
C GLY A 46 6.03 17.20 13.16
N VAL A 47 5.97 15.88 13.12
CA VAL A 47 4.79 15.13 13.57
C VAL A 47 4.94 14.85 15.07
N PRO A 48 4.08 15.44 15.94
CA PRO A 48 4.15 15.16 17.37
C PRO A 48 3.85 13.69 17.63
N PRO A 49 4.51 13.07 18.64
CA PRO A 49 4.12 11.74 19.07
C PRO A 49 2.66 11.74 19.53
N PRO A 50 1.93 10.63 19.34
CA PRO A 50 0.57 10.52 19.84
C PRO A 50 0.56 10.64 21.36
N ALA A 51 -0.58 11.10 21.91
CA ALA A 51 -0.77 11.29 23.34
C ALA A 51 -0.85 9.93 24.07
N ALA A 52 0.29 9.38 24.44
CA ALA A 52 0.42 8.18 25.23
C ALA A 52 1.68 8.24 26.10
N ASP A 53 1.55 7.88 27.39
CA ASP A 53 2.68 7.90 28.32
C ASP A 53 3.73 6.84 27.96
N ARG A 54 3.26 5.60 27.71
CA ARG A 54 4.11 4.50 27.28
C ARG A 54 3.30 3.48 26.48
N ILE A 55 3.89 2.99 25.39
CA ILE A 55 3.36 1.86 24.63
C ILE A 55 4.52 0.91 24.32
N ASP A 56 4.39 -0.34 24.71
CA ASP A 56 5.41 -1.38 24.49
C ASP A 56 4.85 -2.48 23.58
N GLY A 57 5.73 -3.24 22.92
CA GLY A 57 5.33 -4.38 22.10
C GLY A 57 4.62 -4.04 20.78
N LEU A 58 4.69 -2.79 20.32
CA LEU A 58 4.19 -2.42 19.00
C LEU A 58 5.04 -3.03 17.90
N ARG A 59 4.37 -3.60 16.91
CA ARG A 59 4.96 -4.10 15.66
C ARG A 59 4.65 -3.10 14.54
N PRO A 60 5.35 -3.16 13.40
CA PRO A 60 4.92 -2.45 12.21
C PRO A 60 3.45 -2.74 11.92
N ALA A 61 2.66 -1.69 11.71
CA ALA A 61 1.20 -1.79 11.60
C ALA A 61 0.72 -1.19 10.28
N ILE A 62 -0.36 -1.76 9.74
CA ILE A 62 -1.06 -1.28 8.55
C ILE A 62 -2.48 -0.93 8.97
N ALA A 63 -2.90 0.30 8.70
CA ALA A 63 -4.28 0.73 8.89
C ALA A 63 -5.07 0.52 7.59
N ILE A 64 -6.15 -0.26 7.68
CA ILE A 64 -7.14 -0.41 6.60
C ILE A 64 -8.40 0.32 7.07
N GLY A 65 -8.59 1.54 6.58
CA GLY A 65 -9.71 2.41 6.94
C GLY A 65 -10.73 2.58 5.80
N GLN A 66 -11.83 3.26 6.11
CA GLN A 66 -12.90 3.58 5.14
C GLN A 66 -12.56 4.79 4.25
N GLN A 67 -11.30 4.99 3.88
CA GLN A 67 -10.96 6.05 2.92
C GLN A 67 -11.39 5.62 1.53
N ARG A 68 -12.21 6.43 0.87
CA ARG A 68 -12.55 6.21 -0.54
C ARG A 68 -11.27 6.25 -1.35
N LEU A 69 -11.06 5.22 -2.15
CA LEU A 69 -9.92 5.15 -3.05
C LEU A 69 -10.01 6.31 -4.04
N ARG A 70 -9.14 7.31 -3.90
CA ARG A 70 -9.02 8.41 -4.87
C ARG A 70 -8.17 7.92 -6.03
N ALA A 71 -8.79 7.10 -6.88
CA ALA A 71 -8.15 6.53 -8.05
C ALA A 71 -8.24 7.52 -9.22
N SER A 72 -7.19 7.59 -10.04
CA SER A 72 -7.27 8.35 -11.30
C SER A 72 -8.26 7.69 -12.25
N PRO A 73 -8.79 8.40 -13.27
CA PRO A 73 -9.70 7.80 -14.25
C PRO A 73 -9.12 6.60 -15.02
N ARG A 74 -7.79 6.43 -15.00
CA ARG A 74 -7.09 5.30 -15.64
C ARG A 74 -6.86 4.12 -14.70
N ALA A 75 -7.17 4.28 -13.42
CA ALA A 75 -6.98 3.23 -12.43
C ALA A 75 -8.08 2.16 -12.57
N THR A 76 -7.64 0.91 -12.67
CA THR A 76 -8.48 -0.28 -12.68
C THR A 76 -8.12 -1.16 -11.47
N VAL A 77 -8.96 -2.14 -11.16
CA VAL A 77 -8.63 -3.16 -10.14
C VAL A 77 -7.26 -3.81 -10.45
N GLY A 78 -6.98 -4.05 -11.73
CA GLY A 78 -5.72 -4.62 -12.19
C GLY A 78 -4.49 -3.79 -11.79
N THR A 79 -4.57 -2.48 -11.98
CA THR A 79 -3.47 -1.56 -11.62
C THR A 79 -3.37 -1.34 -10.12
N LEU A 80 -4.50 -1.34 -9.41
CA LEU A 80 -4.55 -1.08 -7.97
C LEU A 80 -4.02 -2.26 -7.14
N CYS A 81 -4.30 -3.49 -7.57
CA CYS A 81 -3.79 -4.70 -6.95
C CYS A 81 -2.38 -5.08 -7.45
N GLY A 82 -1.79 -4.32 -8.38
CA GLY A 82 -0.48 -4.60 -8.97
C GLY A 82 -0.45 -5.80 -9.95
N ILE A 83 -1.56 -6.52 -10.13
CA ILE A 83 -1.62 -7.68 -11.03
C ILE A 83 -1.36 -7.29 -12.50
N TYR A 84 -1.70 -6.06 -12.90
CA TYR A 84 -1.45 -5.57 -14.25
C TYR A 84 0.04 -5.57 -14.61
N ASP A 85 0.94 -5.31 -13.65
CA ASP A 85 2.39 -5.33 -13.89
C ASP A 85 2.91 -6.74 -14.17
N TYR A 86 2.34 -7.74 -13.49
CA TYR A 86 2.63 -9.14 -13.75
C TYR A 86 2.12 -9.56 -15.13
N LEU A 87 0.89 -9.16 -15.48
CA LEU A 87 0.33 -9.43 -16.81
C LEU A 87 1.19 -8.78 -17.91
N ARG A 88 1.59 -7.52 -17.74
CA ARG A 88 2.47 -6.84 -18.69
C ARG A 88 3.80 -7.59 -18.87
N SER A 89 4.40 -8.03 -17.77
CA SER A 89 5.64 -8.81 -17.81
C SER A 89 5.47 -10.17 -18.48
N LEU A 90 4.31 -10.81 -18.27
CA LEU A 90 3.96 -12.08 -18.91
C LEU A 90 3.82 -11.89 -20.42
N TYR A 91 2.94 -10.99 -20.86
CA TYR A 91 2.70 -10.72 -22.29
C TYR A 91 3.96 -10.22 -23.02
N ALA A 92 4.81 -9.43 -22.37
CA ALA A 92 6.07 -8.99 -22.96
C ALA A 92 7.07 -10.14 -23.19
N ARG A 93 7.01 -11.20 -22.39
CA ARG A 93 7.95 -12.33 -22.47
C ARG A 93 7.49 -13.45 -23.39
N ILE A 94 6.19 -13.73 -23.41
CA ILE A 94 5.64 -14.90 -24.13
C ILE A 94 4.57 -14.55 -25.15
N GLY A 95 4.13 -13.29 -25.20
CA GLY A 95 3.10 -12.85 -26.13
C GLY A 95 3.65 -12.67 -27.53
N THR A 96 2.98 -13.28 -28.51
CA THR A 96 3.23 -13.00 -29.92
C THR A 96 2.50 -11.72 -30.32
N ALA A 97 3.23 -10.73 -30.82
CA ALA A 97 2.63 -9.50 -31.36
C ALA A 97 2.09 -9.74 -32.77
N TYR A 98 0.94 -9.14 -33.09
CA TYR A 98 0.30 -9.23 -34.40
C TYR A 98 0.01 -7.83 -34.95
N CYS A 99 0.12 -7.67 -36.27
CA CYS A 99 -0.26 -6.44 -36.96
C CYS A 99 -1.78 -6.24 -36.88
N LEU A 100 -2.22 -5.02 -36.57
CA LEU A 100 -3.65 -4.70 -36.44
C LEU A 100 -4.38 -4.61 -37.80
N ASP A 101 -3.66 -4.34 -38.89
CA ASP A 101 -4.27 -4.19 -40.22
C ASP A 101 -4.40 -5.53 -40.96
N CYS A 102 -3.35 -6.37 -40.92
CA CYS A 102 -3.29 -7.61 -41.69
C CYS A 102 -3.33 -8.90 -40.84
N GLY A 103 -3.23 -8.80 -39.51
CA GLY A 103 -3.27 -9.95 -38.60
C GLY A 103 -2.03 -10.85 -38.63
N ALA A 104 -1.00 -10.50 -39.39
CA ALA A 104 0.24 -11.29 -39.47
C ALA A 104 1.09 -11.13 -38.19
N PRO A 105 1.83 -12.18 -37.74
CA PRO A 105 2.75 -12.07 -36.62
C PRO A 105 3.87 -11.08 -36.92
N VAL A 106 4.21 -10.23 -35.95
CA VAL A 106 5.29 -9.24 -36.06
C VAL A 106 6.62 -9.94 -35.79
N HIS A 107 7.55 -9.79 -36.73
CA HIS A 107 8.91 -10.30 -36.61
C HIS A 107 9.90 -9.15 -36.43
N THR A 108 11.04 -9.43 -35.79
CA THR A 108 12.12 -8.45 -35.66
C THR A 108 12.72 -8.19 -37.03
N HIS A 109 12.49 -6.99 -37.57
CA HIS A 109 13.25 -6.51 -38.72
C HIS A 109 14.58 -5.96 -38.21
N ARG A 110 15.69 -6.57 -38.65
CA ARG A 110 16.98 -5.89 -38.65
C ARG A 110 17.03 -5.07 -39.93
N PHE A 111 17.27 -3.77 -39.80
CA PHE A 111 17.68 -2.96 -40.93
C PHE A 111 19.13 -3.37 -41.20
N ASP A 112 19.35 -4.14 -42.26
CA ASP A 112 20.68 -4.32 -42.83
C ASP A 112 21.07 -3.02 -43.55
N GLU A 113 22.36 -2.68 -43.53
CA GLU A 113 22.98 -1.65 -44.40
C GLU A 113 22.68 -1.91 -45.89
#